data_AF-A0AAE1HR76-F1
#
_entry.id   AF-A0AAE1HR76-F1
#
_cell.length_a   1.000
_cell.length_b   1.000
_cell.length_c   1.000
_cell.angle_alpha   90.00
_cell.angle_beta   90.00
_cell.angle_gamma   90.00
#
_symmetry.space_group_name_H-M   'P 1'
#
loop_
_entity.id
_entity.type
_entity.pdbx_description
1 polymer ?
#
loop_
_entity_poly.entity_id
_entity_poly.type
_entity_poly.pdbx_seq_one_letter_code
_entity_poly.pdbx_strand_id
1 'polypeptide(L)'
;MFCDASTQTVKEVDTKRTQKTKVISYEMCKSDERFRFFNGLSVDDFESLFSLIGGDDSIRCLKLKYSDNTPTKTIQSTLTSRDRLFMLLLRLRRGYPGEELGFLFGIDPSYAYRICYAMTQLVYLTFKSMQKILFVSAAHQRKGQPKVMQPFKNLRVILDGMSIFLQTPSNFQQQGNTYSSYKKYNVLLAAIGISSHGATIFCSDAYEGNTSDKESWQGEYFKDIER
;
A
#
# COMPACT_ATOMS: atom_id res chain seq x y z
N MET A 1 48.23 -53.01 -15.71
CA MET A 1 47.81 -52.00 -16.70
C MET A 1 46.59 -51.31 -16.10
N PHE A 2 46.82 -50.24 -15.35
CA PHE A 2 45.79 -49.51 -14.62
C PHE A 2 45.14 -48.48 -15.55
N CYS A 3 43.83 -48.33 -15.43
CA CYS A 3 43.00 -47.42 -16.20
C CYS A 3 42.90 -46.11 -15.41
N ASP A 4 43.51 -45.03 -15.90
CA ASP A 4 43.48 -43.72 -15.23
C ASP A 4 42.22 -42.94 -15.59
N ALA A 5 41.55 -42.49 -14.53
CA ALA A 5 40.33 -41.68 -14.56
C ALA A 5 40.62 -40.26 -15.06
N SER A 6 39.83 -39.81 -16.04
CA SER A 6 39.84 -38.44 -16.53
C SER A 6 39.27 -37.50 -15.47
N THR A 7 40.13 -36.67 -14.87
CA THR A 7 39.72 -35.62 -13.95
C THR A 7 39.10 -34.46 -14.74
N GLN A 8 37.77 -34.36 -14.78
CA GLN A 8 37.09 -33.15 -15.22
C GLN A 8 37.26 -32.07 -14.16
N THR A 9 38.01 -31.02 -14.51
CA THR A 9 38.10 -29.80 -13.73
C THR A 9 36.80 -29.03 -13.86
N VAL A 10 35.98 -29.07 -12.79
CA VAL A 10 34.83 -28.18 -12.64
C VAL A 10 35.37 -26.77 -12.50
N LYS A 11 35.17 -25.95 -13.54
CA LYS A 11 35.43 -24.51 -13.47
C LYS A 11 34.41 -23.91 -12.50
N GLU A 12 34.88 -23.51 -11.31
CA GLU A 12 34.15 -22.60 -10.44
C GLU A 12 33.89 -21.30 -11.20
N VAL A 13 32.63 -21.08 -11.59
CA VAL A 13 32.17 -19.79 -12.09
C VAL A 13 31.99 -18.87 -10.89
N ASP A 14 33.05 -18.13 -10.59
CA ASP A 14 33.05 -17.07 -9.59
C ASP A 14 32.05 -16.00 -10.01
N THR A 15 30.83 -16.11 -9.47
CA THR A 15 29.72 -15.21 -9.82
C THR A 15 29.92 -13.93 -9.03
N LYS A 16 30.78 -13.04 -9.54
CA LYS A 16 30.95 -11.69 -9.00
C LYS A 16 29.58 -11.01 -8.96
N ARG A 17 29.02 -10.90 -7.76
CA ARG A 17 27.72 -10.28 -7.50
C ARG A 17 27.86 -8.79 -7.79
N THR A 18 27.53 -8.36 -9.00
CA THR A 18 27.53 -6.94 -9.40
C THR A 18 26.65 -6.17 -8.42
N GLN A 19 27.23 -5.30 -7.60
CA GLN A 19 26.47 -4.44 -6.70
C GLN A 19 25.58 -3.54 -7.56
N LYS A 20 24.26 -3.67 -7.43
CA LYS A 20 23.32 -2.76 -8.10
C LYS A 20 23.43 -1.39 -7.41
N THR A 21 23.74 -0.35 -8.17
CA THR A 21 23.81 1.02 -7.66
C THR A 21 22.41 1.53 -7.37
N LYS A 22 22.22 2.14 -6.18
CA LYS A 22 20.97 2.79 -5.79
C LYS A 22 20.84 4.13 -6.53
N VAL A 23 19.79 4.28 -7.33
CA VAL A 23 19.54 5.47 -8.17
C VAL A 23 18.84 6.56 -7.37
N ILE A 24 17.90 6.19 -6.49
CA ILE A 24 17.16 7.13 -5.64
C ILE A 24 17.11 6.66 -4.19
N SER A 25 16.96 7.62 -3.27
CA SER A 25 16.68 7.38 -1.85
C SER A 25 15.79 8.49 -1.29
N TYR A 26 15.17 8.24 -0.14
CA TYR A 26 14.46 9.30 0.58
C TYR A 26 15.37 10.52 0.81
N GLU A 27 16.58 10.28 1.31
CA GLU A 27 17.54 11.32 1.68
C GLU A 27 17.96 12.18 0.49
N MET A 28 18.12 11.56 -0.68
CA MET A 28 18.44 12.28 -1.93
C MET A 28 17.25 13.08 -2.44
N CYS A 29 16.03 12.55 -2.32
CA CYS A 29 14.84 13.15 -2.91
C CYS A 29 14.16 14.19 -2.01
N LYS A 30 14.38 14.20 -0.69
CA LYS A 30 13.67 15.10 0.24
C LYS A 30 13.97 16.59 0.01
N SER A 31 15.11 16.90 -0.59
CA SER A 31 15.50 18.27 -0.99
C SER A 31 15.06 18.63 -2.41
N ASP A 32 14.55 17.68 -3.18
CA ASP A 32 14.07 17.92 -4.55
C ASP A 32 12.68 18.55 -4.51
N GLU A 33 12.47 19.61 -5.29
CA GLU A 33 11.17 20.29 -5.41
C GLU A 33 10.04 19.35 -5.88
N ARG A 34 10.39 18.27 -6.57
CA ARG A 34 9.46 17.25 -7.07
C ARG A 34 9.18 16.16 -6.05
N PHE A 35 9.71 16.24 -4.82
CA PHE A 35 9.47 15.24 -3.77
C PHE A 35 7.98 14.91 -3.66
N ARG A 36 7.14 15.94 -3.46
CA ARG A 36 5.68 15.80 -3.36
C ARG A 36 5.05 15.24 -4.64
N PHE A 37 5.57 15.60 -5.80
CA PHE A 37 5.07 15.06 -7.07
C PHE A 37 5.27 13.53 -7.13
N PHE A 38 6.43 13.03 -6.70
CA PHE A 38 6.76 11.62 -6.74
C PHE A 38 5.99 10.79 -5.72
N ASN A 39 5.91 11.23 -4.47
CA ASN A 39 5.37 10.41 -3.37
C ASN A 39 3.96 10.84 -2.92
N GLY A 40 3.53 12.05 -3.26
CA GLY A 40 2.21 12.59 -2.89
C GLY A 40 2.19 13.44 -1.63
N LEU A 41 3.24 13.39 -0.78
CA LEU A 41 3.31 14.09 0.49
C LEU A 41 4.41 15.17 0.51
N SER A 42 4.22 16.21 1.31
CA SER A 42 5.31 17.09 1.71
C SER A 42 6.30 16.35 2.60
N VAL A 43 7.48 16.92 2.86
CA VAL A 43 8.47 16.31 3.76
C VAL A 43 7.91 16.21 5.19
N ASP A 44 7.21 17.24 5.65
CA ASP A 44 6.62 17.25 7.00
C ASP A 44 5.49 16.23 7.14
N ASP A 45 4.63 16.10 6.11
CA ASP A 45 3.57 15.09 6.08
C ASP A 45 4.16 13.67 6.01
N PHE A 46 5.27 13.49 5.28
CA PHE A 46 5.98 12.21 5.20
C PHE A 46 6.54 11.82 6.58
N GLU A 47 7.23 12.71 7.28
CA GLU A 47 7.79 12.43 8.60
C GLU A 47 6.67 12.23 9.64
N SER A 48 5.55 12.95 9.53
CA SER A 48 4.37 12.74 10.35
C SER A 48 3.78 11.34 10.15
N LEU A 49 3.64 10.89 8.90
CA LEU A 49 3.21 9.53 8.58
C LEU A 49 4.22 8.49 9.07
N PHE A 50 5.51 8.74 8.87
CA PHE A 50 6.59 7.86 9.32
C PHE A 50 6.55 7.64 10.84
N SER A 51 6.35 8.72 11.60
CA SER A 51 6.17 8.65 13.05
C SER A 51 4.89 7.92 13.42
N LEU A 52 3.78 8.19 12.72
CA LEU A 52 2.47 7.58 12.98
C LEU A 52 2.49 6.05 12.84
N ILE A 53 3.23 5.52 11.87
CA ILE A 53 3.36 4.07 11.64
C ILE A 53 4.42 3.41 12.52
N GLY A 54 4.95 4.12 13.52
CA GLY A 54 5.89 3.60 14.51
C GLY A 54 7.37 3.66 14.10
N GLY A 55 7.69 4.43 13.05
CA GLY A 55 9.06 4.77 12.65
C GLY A 55 10.00 3.57 12.47
N ASP A 56 11.27 3.77 12.85
CA ASP A 56 12.31 2.76 12.73
C ASP A 56 11.99 1.48 13.53
N ASP A 57 11.43 1.61 14.72
CA ASP A 57 11.19 0.48 15.62
C ASP A 57 10.21 -0.53 15.01
N SER A 58 9.10 -0.02 14.47
CA SER A 58 8.09 -0.87 13.83
C SER A 58 8.57 -1.40 12.48
N ILE A 59 9.17 -0.54 11.64
CA ILE A 59 9.55 -0.91 10.27
C ILE A 59 10.72 -1.89 10.24
N ARG A 60 11.71 -1.77 11.13
CA ARG A 60 12.84 -2.72 11.20
C ARG A 60 12.41 -4.10 11.67
N CYS A 61 11.42 -4.15 12.55
CA CYS A 61 10.88 -5.39 13.10
C CYS A 61 9.87 -6.09 12.18
N LEU A 62 9.47 -5.47 11.06
CA LEU A 62 8.62 -6.10 10.06
C LEU A 62 9.28 -7.37 9.52
N LYS A 63 8.74 -8.52 9.96
CA LYS A 63 9.17 -9.82 9.47
C LYS A 63 8.59 -10.04 8.08
N LEU A 64 9.46 -10.12 7.08
CA LEU A 64 9.11 -10.57 5.73
C LEU A 64 8.96 -12.10 5.71
N LYS A 65 7.97 -12.64 6.44
CA LYS A 65 7.67 -14.08 6.44
C LYS A 65 6.77 -14.43 5.26
N TYR A 66 7.15 -15.44 4.50
CA TYR A 66 6.38 -15.92 3.34
C TYR A 66 5.91 -17.37 3.50
N SER A 67 6.62 -18.17 4.31
CA SER A 67 6.21 -19.51 4.73
C SER A 67 6.86 -19.90 6.05
N ASP A 68 6.33 -20.92 6.72
CA ASP A 68 6.85 -21.42 8.01
C ASP A 68 8.33 -21.87 7.94
N ASN A 69 8.82 -22.19 6.74
CA ASN A 69 10.20 -22.63 6.49
C ASN A 69 11.15 -21.48 6.11
N THR A 70 10.74 -20.22 6.23
CA THR A 70 11.61 -19.08 5.89
C THR A 70 12.78 -19.02 6.89
N PRO A 71 14.05 -19.15 6.45
CA PRO A 71 15.19 -19.12 7.36
C PRO A 71 15.22 -17.80 8.15
N THR A 72 15.36 -17.90 9.48
CA THR A 72 15.42 -16.77 10.43
C THR A 72 16.73 -15.97 10.35
N LYS A 73 17.41 -15.96 9.20
CA LYS A 73 18.55 -15.07 9.00
C LYS A 73 18.03 -13.64 8.93
N THR A 74 18.43 -12.83 9.90
CA THR A 74 18.29 -11.38 9.85
C THR A 74 19.10 -10.88 8.66
N ILE A 75 18.47 -10.82 7.49
CA ILE A 75 19.07 -10.16 6.33
C ILE A 75 19.16 -8.68 6.71
N GLN A 76 20.38 -8.18 6.95
CA GLN A 76 20.61 -6.76 7.06
C GLN A 76 20.05 -6.11 5.80
N SER A 77 19.03 -5.29 5.99
CA SER A 77 18.39 -4.60 4.89
C SER A 77 19.32 -3.50 4.41
N THR A 78 19.55 -3.45 3.11
CA THR A 78 20.28 -2.37 2.46
C THR A 78 19.50 -1.05 2.45
N LEU A 79 18.21 -1.07 2.79
CA LEU A 79 17.33 0.09 2.77
C LEU A 79 16.96 0.56 4.18
N THR A 80 16.98 1.87 4.35
CA THR A 80 16.51 2.52 5.58
C THR A 80 14.99 2.38 5.72
N SER A 81 14.47 2.55 6.94
CA SER A 81 13.02 2.54 7.18
C SER A 81 12.29 3.60 6.36
N ARG A 82 12.89 4.78 6.18
CA ARG A 82 12.37 5.85 5.34
C ARG A 82 12.37 5.47 3.86
N ASP A 83 13.41 4.83 3.36
CA ASP A 83 13.42 4.33 1.97
C ASP A 83 12.29 3.33 1.72
N ARG A 84 11.98 2.47 2.69
CA ARG A 84 10.88 1.49 2.57
C ARG A 84 9.52 2.17 2.49
N LEU A 85 9.28 3.18 3.34
CA LEU A 85 8.06 3.98 3.27
C LEU A 85 8.00 4.78 1.96
N PHE A 86 9.11 5.41 1.57
CA PHE A 86 9.20 6.17 0.32
C PHE A 86 8.92 5.28 -0.89
N MET A 87 9.48 4.08 -0.95
CA MET A 87 9.20 3.08 -1.99
C MET A 87 7.71 2.73 -2.07
N LEU A 88 7.06 2.49 -0.93
CA LEU A 88 5.62 2.24 -0.89
C LEU A 88 4.83 3.44 -1.43
N LEU A 89 5.17 4.66 -1.04
CA LEU A 89 4.46 5.86 -1.50
C LEU A 89 4.65 6.09 -3.01
N LEU A 90 5.84 5.82 -3.56
CA LEU A 90 6.05 5.85 -5.01
C LEU A 90 5.15 4.83 -5.72
N ARG A 91 5.05 3.60 -5.19
CA ARG A 91 4.14 2.56 -5.70
C ARG A 91 2.68 3.05 -5.70
N LEU A 92 2.21 3.57 -4.57
CA LEU A 92 0.81 4.00 -4.41
C LEU A 92 0.47 5.23 -5.26
N ARG A 93 1.40 6.20 -5.36
CA ARG A 93 1.17 7.46 -6.07
C ARG A 93 1.32 7.33 -7.58
N ARG A 94 2.31 6.56 -8.05
CA ARG A 94 2.71 6.50 -9.47
C ARG A 94 2.47 5.15 -10.12
N GLY A 95 2.20 4.10 -9.34
CA GLY A 95 1.97 2.77 -9.88
C GLY A 95 3.23 2.04 -10.34
N TYR A 96 4.44 2.47 -9.95
CA TYR A 96 5.70 1.87 -10.42
C TYR A 96 5.75 0.36 -10.18
N PRO A 97 6.00 -0.49 -11.19
CA PRO A 97 6.12 -1.93 -11.01
C PRO A 97 7.34 -2.30 -10.16
N GLY A 98 7.34 -3.51 -9.61
CA GLY A 98 8.44 -3.95 -8.74
C GLY A 98 9.78 -4.08 -9.47
N GLU A 99 9.80 -4.32 -10.79
CA GLU A 99 11.05 -4.26 -11.56
C GLU A 99 11.66 -2.86 -11.52
N GLU A 100 10.84 -1.83 -11.75
CA GLU A 100 11.29 -0.44 -11.75
C GLU A 100 11.71 0.01 -10.36
N LEU A 101 10.95 -0.34 -9.31
CA LEU A 101 11.36 -0.09 -7.93
C LEU A 101 12.66 -0.81 -7.57
N GLY A 102 12.85 -2.04 -8.06
CA GLY A 102 14.09 -2.79 -7.87
C GLY A 102 15.30 -2.08 -8.49
N PHE A 103 15.14 -1.58 -9.72
CA PHE A 103 16.17 -0.78 -10.40
C PHE A 103 16.46 0.53 -9.64
N LEU A 104 15.42 1.31 -9.32
CA LEU A 104 15.53 2.62 -8.68
C LEU A 104 16.25 2.55 -7.32
N PHE A 105 15.96 1.52 -6.51
CA PHE A 105 16.53 1.37 -5.18
C PHE A 105 17.78 0.48 -5.14
N GLY A 106 18.26 -0.02 -6.28
CA GLY A 106 19.45 -0.88 -6.33
C GLY A 106 19.25 -2.23 -5.63
N ILE A 107 18.04 -2.81 -5.70
CA ILE A 107 17.70 -4.08 -5.05
C ILE A 107 17.15 -5.11 -6.05
N ASP A 108 16.86 -6.31 -5.56
CA ASP A 108 16.15 -7.31 -6.35
C ASP A 108 14.65 -6.96 -6.46
N PRO A 109 14.01 -7.11 -7.64
CA PRO A 109 12.57 -6.87 -7.79
C PRO A 109 11.71 -7.66 -6.79
N SER A 110 12.08 -8.92 -6.49
CA SER A 110 11.35 -9.72 -5.50
C SER A 110 11.42 -9.11 -4.10
N TYR A 111 12.53 -8.44 -3.77
CA TYR A 111 12.69 -7.74 -2.50
C TYR A 111 11.86 -6.45 -2.46
N ALA A 112 11.80 -5.70 -3.57
CA ALA A 112 10.94 -4.52 -3.69
C ALA A 112 9.46 -4.87 -3.48
N TYR A 113 8.98 -5.95 -4.13
CA TYR A 113 7.61 -6.45 -3.92
C TYR A 113 7.33 -6.82 -2.46
N ARG A 114 8.28 -7.51 -1.81
CA ARG A 114 8.15 -7.89 -0.38
C ARG A 114 8.09 -6.68 0.54
N ILE A 115 8.91 -5.66 0.27
CA ILE A 115 8.88 -4.40 1.03
C ILE A 115 7.52 -3.73 0.85
N CYS A 116 7.05 -3.56 -0.39
CA CYS A 116 5.75 -2.94 -0.65
C CYS A 116 4.63 -3.69 0.07
N TYR A 117 4.60 -5.02 -0.02
CA TYR A 117 3.60 -5.85 0.66
C TYR A 117 3.62 -5.64 2.18
N ALA A 118 4.77 -5.79 2.83
CA ALA A 118 4.87 -5.67 4.28
C ALA A 118 4.59 -4.24 4.78
N MET A 119 5.04 -3.23 4.04
CA MET A 119 4.73 -1.83 4.37
C MET A 119 3.24 -1.54 4.20
N THR A 120 2.58 -2.05 3.16
CA THR A 120 1.12 -1.93 3.00
C THR A 120 0.39 -2.56 4.18
N GLN A 121 0.81 -3.74 4.64
CA GLN A 121 0.24 -4.39 5.82
C GLN A 121 0.43 -3.56 7.09
N LEU A 122 1.62 -3.00 7.31
CA LEU A 122 1.87 -2.10 8.45
C LEU A 122 0.94 -0.90 8.41
N VAL A 123 0.90 -0.19 7.28
CA VAL A 123 0.05 0.99 7.08
C VAL A 123 -1.42 0.62 7.33
N TYR A 124 -1.89 -0.49 6.75
CA TYR A 124 -3.24 -0.99 6.98
C TYR A 124 -3.54 -1.23 8.46
N LEU A 125 -2.68 -1.95 9.18
CA LEU A 125 -2.87 -2.24 10.61
C LEU A 125 -2.86 -0.97 11.46
N THR A 126 -1.97 -0.02 11.16
CA THR A 126 -1.94 1.29 11.83
C THR A 126 -3.29 2.00 11.65
N PHE A 127 -3.75 2.19 10.41
CA PHE A 127 -5.03 2.87 10.14
C PHE A 127 -6.25 2.12 10.67
N LYS A 128 -6.24 0.78 10.62
CA LYS A 128 -7.31 -0.05 11.18
C LYS A 128 -7.42 0.12 12.69
N SER A 129 -6.31 0.19 13.41
CA SER A 129 -6.32 0.43 14.86
C SER A 129 -6.88 1.81 15.24
N MET A 130 -6.74 2.80 14.34
CA MET A 130 -7.26 4.16 14.51
C MET A 130 -8.68 4.36 13.98
N GLN A 131 -9.33 3.34 13.42
CA GLN A 131 -10.64 3.47 12.75
C GLN A 131 -11.69 4.18 13.63
N LYS A 132 -11.73 3.87 14.94
CA LYS A 132 -12.67 4.49 15.89
C LYS A 132 -12.39 5.98 16.14
N ILE A 133 -11.13 6.40 16.04
CA ILE A 133 -10.70 7.79 16.25
C ILE A 133 -10.93 8.61 14.99
N LEU A 134 -10.68 8.01 13.82
CA LEU A 134 -10.91 8.64 12.52
C LEU A 134 -12.41 8.93 12.29
N PHE A 135 -13.30 8.05 12.74
CA PHE A 135 -14.74 8.23 12.62
C PHE A 135 -15.28 9.22 13.68
N VAL A 136 -15.12 10.52 13.38
CA VAL A 136 -15.52 11.61 14.27
C VAL A 136 -17.04 11.78 14.38
N SER A 137 -17.52 12.17 15.57
CA SER A 137 -18.96 12.36 15.83
C SER A 137 -19.56 13.51 15.02
N ALA A 138 -20.88 13.45 14.80
CA ALA A 138 -21.63 14.53 14.13
C ALA A 138 -21.39 15.90 14.76
N ALA A 139 -21.34 15.95 16.09
CA ALA A 139 -21.14 17.18 16.84
C ALA A 139 -19.77 17.80 16.57
N HIS A 140 -18.72 16.96 16.48
CA HIS A 140 -17.39 17.41 16.10
C HIS A 140 -17.34 17.92 14.66
N GLN A 141 -17.97 17.22 13.73
CA GLN A 141 -18.00 17.62 12.31
C GLN A 141 -18.74 18.96 12.09
N ARG A 142 -19.79 19.24 12.86
CA ARG A 142 -20.47 20.55 12.80
C ARG A 142 -19.60 21.71 13.29
N LYS A 143 -18.64 21.46 14.19
CA LYS A 143 -17.78 22.52 14.73
C LYS A 143 -16.84 23.01 13.62
N GLY A 144 -16.99 24.27 13.23
CA GLY A 144 -16.18 24.86 12.16
C GLY A 144 -16.43 24.22 10.79
N GLN A 145 -17.64 23.70 10.55
CA GLN A 145 -18.03 23.14 9.27
C GLN A 145 -17.88 24.18 8.13
N PRO A 146 -17.30 23.81 6.97
CA PRO A 146 -17.17 24.70 5.82
C PRO A 146 -18.53 25.27 5.38
N LYS A 147 -18.56 26.54 4.93
CA LYS A 147 -19.80 27.23 4.52
C LYS A 147 -20.63 26.43 3.50
N VAL A 148 -19.97 25.78 2.54
CA VAL A 148 -20.62 24.94 1.52
C VAL A 148 -21.35 23.72 2.11
N MET A 149 -20.92 23.25 3.28
CA MET A 149 -21.51 22.09 3.95
C MET A 149 -22.59 22.47 4.99
N GLN A 150 -22.72 23.75 5.35
CA GLN A 150 -23.71 24.23 6.35
C GLN A 150 -25.18 23.95 6.01
N PRO A 151 -25.63 23.90 4.72
CA PRO A 151 -27.00 23.50 4.39
C PRO A 151 -27.35 22.08 4.87
N PHE A 152 -26.35 21.20 5.03
CA PHE A 152 -26.54 19.81 5.45
C PHE A 152 -26.48 19.67 6.98
N LYS A 153 -27.56 20.11 7.65
CA LYS A 153 -27.64 20.19 9.13
C LYS A 153 -27.36 18.89 9.88
N ASN A 154 -27.65 17.75 9.25
CA ASN A 154 -27.47 16.39 9.80
C ASN A 154 -26.40 15.59 9.08
N LEU A 155 -25.42 16.24 8.44
CA LEU A 155 -24.33 15.54 7.75
C LEU A 155 -23.49 14.72 8.74
N ARG A 156 -23.43 13.40 8.51
CA ARG A 156 -22.56 12.47 9.26
C ARG A 156 -21.34 12.05 8.46
N VAL A 157 -21.54 11.75 7.19
CA VAL A 157 -20.51 11.26 6.29
C VAL A 157 -20.98 11.53 4.87
N ILE A 158 -20.06 11.90 4.00
CA ILE A 158 -20.24 11.93 2.55
C ILE A 158 -19.71 10.58 2.06
N LEU A 159 -20.59 9.74 1.54
CA LEU A 159 -20.21 8.42 1.02
C LEU A 159 -19.97 8.52 -0.48
N ASP A 160 -18.85 7.94 -0.93
CA ASP A 160 -18.51 7.82 -2.33
C ASP A 160 -17.84 6.48 -2.65
N GLY A 161 -18.15 5.96 -3.85
CA GLY A 161 -17.69 4.66 -4.34
C GLY A 161 -16.31 4.74 -4.98
N MET A 162 -15.34 4.03 -4.43
CA MET A 162 -14.03 3.83 -5.04
C MET A 162 -14.02 2.54 -5.84
N SER A 163 -13.50 2.59 -7.07
CA SER A 163 -13.23 1.40 -7.89
C SER A 163 -11.73 1.18 -8.04
N ILE A 164 -11.24 0.01 -7.64
CA ILE A 164 -9.86 -0.45 -7.85
C ILE A 164 -9.86 -1.38 -9.06
N PHE A 165 -9.16 -0.98 -10.12
CA PHE A 165 -9.04 -1.79 -11.33
C PHE A 165 -8.09 -2.97 -11.10
N LEU A 166 -8.52 -4.16 -11.49
CA LEU A 166 -7.79 -5.40 -11.34
C LEU A 166 -7.24 -5.87 -12.68
N GLN A 167 -6.09 -6.52 -12.66
CA GLN A 167 -5.74 -7.38 -13.79
C GLN A 167 -6.81 -8.47 -13.93
N THR A 168 -7.15 -8.82 -15.18
CA THR A 168 -8.16 -9.83 -15.47
C THR A 168 -7.83 -11.14 -14.74
N PRO A 169 -8.70 -11.61 -13.82
CA PRO A 169 -8.49 -12.88 -13.15
C PRO A 169 -8.43 -14.03 -14.16
N SER A 170 -7.53 -14.99 -13.96
CA SER A 170 -7.46 -16.20 -14.79
C SER A 170 -8.59 -17.19 -14.49
N ASN A 171 -9.16 -17.12 -13.28
CA ASN A 171 -10.33 -17.90 -12.90
C ASN A 171 -11.60 -17.22 -13.44
N PHE A 172 -12.33 -17.91 -14.32
CA PHE A 172 -13.53 -17.38 -14.97
C PHE A 172 -14.64 -16.97 -13.98
N GLN A 173 -14.78 -17.67 -12.86
CA GLN A 173 -15.75 -17.30 -11.82
C GLN A 173 -15.36 -15.97 -11.17
N GLN A 174 -14.10 -15.82 -10.74
CA GLN A 174 -13.61 -14.55 -10.18
C GLN A 174 -13.64 -13.42 -11.22
N GLN A 175 -13.37 -13.74 -12.49
CA GLN A 175 -13.48 -12.80 -13.59
C GLN A 175 -14.93 -12.32 -13.75
N GLY A 176 -15.92 -13.22 -13.77
CA GLY A 176 -17.33 -12.86 -13.84
C GLY A 176 -17.80 -12.04 -12.63
N ASN A 177 -17.38 -12.46 -11.43
CA ASN A 177 -17.72 -11.79 -10.18
C ASN A 177 -17.17 -10.36 -10.11
N THR A 178 -15.90 -10.17 -10.47
CA THR A 178 -15.27 -8.85 -10.38
C THR A 178 -15.56 -7.97 -11.60
N TYR A 179 -16.19 -8.48 -12.65
CA TYR A 179 -16.48 -7.69 -13.85
C TYR A 179 -17.63 -6.72 -13.62
N SER A 180 -17.35 -5.43 -13.71
CA SER A 180 -18.37 -4.39 -13.69
C SER A 180 -18.80 -4.04 -15.10
N SER A 181 -20.06 -4.31 -15.44
CA SER A 181 -20.65 -3.91 -16.72
C SER A 181 -20.59 -2.39 -16.95
N TYR A 182 -20.70 -1.60 -15.88
CA TYR A 182 -20.61 -0.15 -15.94
C TYR A 182 -19.19 0.33 -16.25
N LYS A 183 -18.16 -0.22 -15.58
CA LYS A 183 -16.75 0.14 -15.80
C LYS A 183 -16.11 -0.56 -17.00
N LYS A 184 -16.79 -1.60 -17.54
CA LYS A 184 -16.28 -2.49 -18.60
C LYS A 184 -14.93 -3.11 -18.27
N TYR A 185 -14.70 -3.41 -16.99
CA TYR A 185 -13.44 -3.95 -16.49
C TYR A 185 -13.64 -4.73 -15.20
N ASN A 186 -12.66 -5.56 -14.85
CA ASN A 186 -12.58 -6.22 -13.54
C ASN A 186 -12.20 -5.21 -12.47
N VAL A 187 -13.06 -5.01 -11.49
CA VAL A 187 -12.88 -4.04 -10.41
C VAL A 187 -13.24 -4.64 -9.06
N LEU A 188 -12.60 -4.13 -8.02
CA LEU A 188 -13.12 -4.17 -6.66
C LEU A 188 -13.75 -2.81 -6.34
N LEU A 189 -14.88 -2.83 -5.66
CA LEU A 189 -15.58 -1.64 -5.20
C LEU A 189 -15.36 -1.47 -3.70
N ALA A 190 -15.16 -0.25 -3.23
CA ALA A 190 -15.06 0.03 -1.80
C ALA A 190 -15.77 1.33 -1.46
N ALA A 191 -16.35 1.38 -0.28
CA ALA A 191 -16.98 2.54 0.28
C ALA A 191 -15.97 3.47 0.94
N ILE A 192 -15.87 4.71 0.50
CA ILE A 192 -15.10 5.74 1.17
C ILE A 192 -16.05 6.73 1.82
N GLY A 193 -15.87 6.95 3.12
CA GLY A 193 -16.59 7.98 3.86
C GLY A 193 -15.69 9.18 4.14
N ILE A 194 -16.19 10.35 3.77
CA ILE A 194 -15.50 11.63 3.88
C ILE A 194 -16.24 12.51 4.90
N SER A 195 -15.50 13.16 5.79
CA SER A 195 -16.07 14.10 6.76
C SER A 195 -16.52 15.39 6.09
N SER A 196 -17.27 16.22 6.82
CA SER A 196 -17.62 17.57 6.36
C SER A 196 -16.42 18.47 6.06
N HIS A 197 -15.24 18.13 6.57
CA HIS A 197 -13.98 18.86 6.36
C HIS A 197 -13.14 18.28 5.22
N GLY A 198 -13.61 17.23 4.54
CA GLY A 198 -12.90 16.61 3.42
C GLY A 198 -11.87 15.55 3.81
N ALA A 199 -11.83 15.14 5.09
CA ALA A 199 -10.94 14.07 5.54
C ALA A 199 -11.59 12.70 5.32
N THR A 200 -10.82 11.71 4.90
CA THR A 200 -11.28 10.31 4.86
C THR A 200 -11.40 9.77 6.28
N ILE A 201 -12.61 9.38 6.68
CA ILE A 201 -12.93 8.92 8.04
C ILE A 201 -13.44 7.47 8.08
N PHE A 202 -13.74 6.89 6.92
CA PHE A 202 -14.26 5.53 6.81
C PHE A 202 -13.82 4.89 5.49
N CYS A 203 -13.55 3.59 5.55
CA CYS A 203 -13.32 2.71 4.40
C CYS A 203 -14.00 1.37 4.70
N SER A 204 -14.87 0.88 3.81
CA SER A 204 -15.42 -0.49 3.94
C SER A 204 -14.41 -1.53 3.49
N ASP A 205 -14.78 -2.80 3.71
CA ASP A 205 -14.23 -3.91 2.96
C ASP A 205 -14.53 -3.76 1.46
N ALA A 206 -13.73 -4.43 0.64
CA ALA A 206 -13.90 -4.42 -0.80
C ALA A 206 -14.96 -5.44 -1.25
N TYR A 207 -15.74 -5.06 -2.26
CA TYR A 207 -16.79 -5.85 -2.89
C TYR A 207 -16.45 -6.18 -4.33
N GLU A 208 -17.09 -7.21 -4.85
CA GLU A 208 -16.93 -7.64 -6.23
C GLU A 208 -17.62 -6.64 -7.20
N GLY A 209 -16.99 -6.38 -8.34
CA GLY A 209 -17.45 -5.37 -9.31
C GLY A 209 -18.78 -5.65 -10.01
N ASN A 210 -19.32 -6.86 -9.92
CA ASN A 210 -20.66 -7.18 -10.43
C ASN A 210 -21.79 -6.72 -9.50
N THR A 211 -21.47 -6.26 -8.28
CA THR A 211 -22.44 -5.80 -7.29
C THR A 211 -22.74 -4.33 -7.53
N SER A 212 -24.01 -3.94 -7.43
CA SER A 212 -24.34 -2.51 -7.50
C SER A 212 -23.88 -1.78 -6.25
N ASP A 213 -23.59 -0.49 -6.39
CA ASP A 213 -23.33 0.39 -5.24
C ASP A 213 -24.37 0.11 -4.16
N LYS A 214 -25.66 0.36 -4.44
CA LYS A 214 -26.75 0.21 -3.46
C LYS A 214 -26.71 -1.10 -2.68
N GLU A 215 -26.43 -2.23 -3.34
CA GLU A 215 -26.32 -3.54 -2.68
C GLU A 215 -25.08 -3.64 -1.79
N SER A 216 -23.93 -3.12 -2.23
CA SER A 216 -22.70 -3.07 -1.43
C SER A 216 -22.89 -2.24 -0.15
N TRP A 217 -23.59 -1.10 -0.20
CA TRP A 217 -23.73 -0.21 0.97
C TRP A 217 -24.81 -0.66 1.95
N GLN A 218 -25.82 -1.43 1.53
CA GLN A 218 -26.97 -1.81 2.37
C GLN A 218 -26.67 -2.91 3.41
N GLY A 219 -25.44 -3.43 3.47
CA GLY A 219 -24.99 -4.42 4.46
C GLY A 219 -24.72 -3.89 5.88
N GLU A 220 -24.03 -4.67 6.71
CA GLU A 220 -23.79 -4.45 8.15
C GLU A 220 -23.24 -3.06 8.55
N TYR A 221 -22.74 -2.26 7.61
CA TYR A 221 -22.02 -1.00 7.84
C TYR A 221 -22.91 0.23 8.08
N PHE A 222 -24.19 0.24 7.66
CA PHE A 222 -25.10 1.33 8.05
C PHE A 222 -25.25 1.42 9.58
N LYS A 223 -25.12 0.29 10.30
CA LYS A 223 -25.19 0.25 11.76
C LYS A 223 -24.03 0.98 12.45
N ASP A 224 -22.86 1.05 11.81
CA ASP A 224 -21.69 1.76 12.35
C ASP A 224 -21.76 3.27 12.06
N ILE A 225 -22.40 3.67 10.96
CA ILE A 225 -22.61 5.08 10.60
C ILE A 225 -23.78 5.70 11.39
N GLU A 226 -24.79 4.90 11.72
CA GLU A 226 -25.97 5.32 12.49
C GLU A 226 -25.75 5.44 14.00
N ARG A 227 -24.64 4.88 14.53
CA ARG A 227 -24.24 5.05 15.95
C ARG A 227 -23.58 6.42 16.23
#